data_AF-A0A962RBS8-F1
#
_entry.id   AF-A0A962RBS8-F1
#
_cell.length_a   1.000
_cell.length_b   1.000
_cell.length_c   1.000
_cell.angle_alpha   90.00
_cell.angle_beta   90.00
_cell.angle_gamma   90.00
#
_symmetry.space_group_name_H-M   'P 1'
#
loop_
_entity.id
_entity.type
_entity.pdbx_description
1 polymer ?
#
loop_
_entity_poly.entity_id
_entity_poly.type
_entity_poly.pdbx_seq_one_letter_code
_entity_poly.pdbx_strand_id
1 'polypeptide(L)'
;MSRRLLAIYKSLNAADRKTLLDFAEFLGARETVDEFEAGIPEPAHEPRPDNENVVQAIKRLSRIYHMVDRTTLLNETSSLMSQHLMQGRAAVEVIDDLEALFHTRYRALIDQTKGED
;
A
#
# COMPACT_ATOMS: atom_id res chain seq x y z
N MET A 1 -22.64 -18.86 -10.31
CA MET A 1 -21.29 -19.43 -10.09
C MET A 1 -21.31 -20.74 -9.31
N SER A 2 -21.94 -20.79 -8.12
CA SER A 2 -21.95 -21.96 -7.20
C SER A 2 -22.42 -23.30 -7.81
N ARG A 3 -23.48 -23.30 -8.64
CA ARG A 3 -23.99 -24.53 -9.28
C ARG A 3 -22.98 -25.21 -10.22
N ARG A 4 -22.15 -24.43 -10.92
CA ARG A 4 -21.15 -24.95 -11.85
C ARG A 4 -19.98 -25.61 -11.11
N LEU A 5 -19.53 -24.99 -10.01
CA LEU A 5 -18.48 -25.55 -9.15
C LEU A 5 -18.89 -26.91 -8.58
N LEU A 6 -20.13 -27.01 -8.10
CA LEU A 6 -20.65 -28.23 -7.50
C LEU A 6 -20.81 -29.37 -8.54
N ALA A 7 -21.13 -29.05 -9.79
CA ALA A 7 -21.16 -30.01 -10.89
C ALA A 7 -19.75 -30.55 -11.22
N ILE A 8 -18.75 -29.67 -11.29
CA ILE A 8 -17.35 -30.04 -11.52
C ILE A 8 -16.83 -30.90 -10.36
N TYR A 9 -17.06 -30.48 -9.12
CA TYR A 9 -16.64 -31.24 -7.93
C TYR A 9 -17.18 -32.68 -7.93
N LYS A 10 -18.46 -32.85 -8.31
CA LYS A 10 -19.09 -34.17 -8.43
C LYS A 10 -18.45 -35.06 -9.50
N SER A 11 -17.93 -34.50 -10.59
CA SER A 11 -17.25 -35.28 -11.63
C SER A 11 -15.79 -35.63 -11.31
N LEU A 12 -15.18 -35.01 -10.29
CA LEU A 12 -13.81 -35.30 -9.87
C LEU A 12 -13.70 -36.61 -9.08
N ASN A 13 -12.52 -37.25 -9.16
CA ASN A 13 -12.15 -38.37 -8.30
C ASN A 13 -11.77 -37.89 -6.89
N ALA A 14 -11.55 -38.82 -5.96
CA ALA A 14 -11.28 -38.50 -4.55
C ALA A 14 -10.00 -37.66 -4.35
N ALA A 15 -8.94 -37.92 -5.10
CA ALA A 15 -7.68 -37.17 -5.00
C ALA A 15 -7.87 -35.72 -5.48
N ASP A 16 -8.50 -35.53 -6.63
CA ASP A 16 -8.73 -34.20 -7.21
C ASP A 16 -9.72 -33.38 -6.37
N ARG A 17 -10.71 -34.02 -5.73
CA ARG A 17 -11.60 -33.35 -4.78
C ARG A 17 -10.85 -32.82 -3.57
N LYS A 18 -9.90 -33.61 -3.05
CA LYS A 18 -9.05 -33.18 -1.93
C LYS A 18 -8.19 -31.99 -2.35
N THR A 19 -7.55 -32.05 -3.51
CA THR A 19 -6.75 -30.94 -4.04
C THR A 19 -7.58 -29.66 -4.22
N LEU A 20 -8.82 -29.77 -4.73
CA LEU A 20 -9.70 -28.61 -4.86
C LEU A 20 -10.09 -28.01 -3.51
N LEU A 21 -10.35 -28.85 -2.50
CA LEU A 21 -10.63 -28.42 -1.13
C LEU A 21 -9.42 -27.73 -0.51
N ASP A 22 -8.24 -28.36 -0.56
CA ASP A 22 -6.99 -27.78 -0.04
C ASP A 22 -6.70 -26.42 -0.69
N PHE A 23 -6.95 -26.27 -2.00
CA PHE A 23 -6.76 -25.00 -2.71
C PHE A 23 -7.83 -23.96 -2.35
N ALA A 24 -9.08 -24.35 -2.19
CA ALA A 24 -10.15 -23.44 -1.75
C ALA A 24 -9.92 -22.95 -0.31
N GLU A 25 -9.47 -23.83 0.58
CA GLU A 25 -9.05 -23.50 1.94
C GLU A 25 -7.82 -22.57 1.92
N PHE A 26 -6.83 -22.82 1.06
CA PHE A 26 -5.70 -21.91 0.88
C PHE A 26 -6.15 -20.52 0.40
N LEU A 27 -7.06 -20.44 -0.57
CA LEU A 27 -7.58 -19.16 -1.07
C LEU A 27 -8.39 -18.41 0.00
N GLY A 28 -9.23 -19.11 0.76
CA GLY A 28 -9.97 -18.52 1.88
C GLY A 28 -9.04 -18.09 3.01
N ALA A 29 -8.01 -18.90 3.30
CA ALA A 29 -6.98 -18.53 4.28
C ALA A 29 -6.21 -17.29 3.84
N ARG A 30 -5.94 -17.11 2.54
CA ARG A 30 -5.26 -15.93 2.00
C ARG A 30 -6.07 -14.65 2.17
N GLU A 31 -7.40 -14.71 2.05
CA GLU A 31 -8.28 -13.58 2.42
C GLU A 31 -8.25 -13.31 3.93
N THR A 32 -8.16 -14.35 4.77
CA THR A 32 -8.13 -14.16 6.24
C THR A 32 -6.77 -13.77 6.83
N VAL A 33 -5.65 -14.12 6.19
CA VAL A 33 -4.30 -13.91 6.73
C VAL A 33 -3.68 -12.58 6.29
N ASP A 34 -4.18 -11.93 5.23
CA ASP A 34 -3.63 -10.65 4.75
C ASP A 34 -4.62 -9.46 4.77
N GLU A 35 -5.94 -9.63 4.93
CA GLU A 35 -6.89 -8.51 4.81
C GLU A 35 -7.76 -8.21 6.04
N PHE A 36 -7.91 -9.10 7.03
CA PHE A 36 -8.94 -8.92 8.06
C PHE A 36 -8.50 -8.69 9.53
N GLU A 37 -7.22 -8.81 9.90
CA GLU A 37 -6.81 -8.53 11.30
C GLU A 37 -5.66 -7.53 11.48
N ALA A 38 -4.89 -7.21 10.44
CA ALA A 38 -3.94 -6.11 10.49
C ALA A 38 -4.58 -4.91 9.80
N GLY A 39 -5.18 -4.00 10.57
CA GLY A 39 -5.54 -2.67 10.05
C GLY A 39 -4.34 -2.01 9.36
N ILE A 40 -4.60 -0.93 8.60
CA ILE A 40 -3.53 -0.24 7.86
C ILE A 40 -2.32 0.00 8.78
N PRO A 41 -1.14 -0.54 8.44
CA PRO A 41 0.00 -0.51 9.34
C PRO A 41 0.41 0.94 9.63
N GLU A 42 0.90 1.18 10.85
CA GLU A 42 1.44 2.50 11.21
C GLU A 42 2.72 2.80 10.43
N PRO A 43 2.99 4.09 10.12
CA PRO A 43 4.23 4.46 9.45
C PRO A 43 5.44 4.09 10.30
N ALA A 44 6.48 3.52 9.67
CA ALA A 44 7.70 3.17 10.38
C ALA A 44 8.42 4.43 10.91
N HIS A 45 9.05 4.35 12.08
CA HIS A 45 9.82 5.47 12.62
C HIS A 45 11.24 5.50 12.02
N GLU A 46 11.49 6.42 11.09
CA GLU A 46 12.82 6.69 10.52
C GLU A 46 13.09 8.23 10.56
N PRO A 47 14.01 8.70 11.43
CA PRO A 47 14.25 10.14 11.60
C PRO A 47 14.88 10.76 10.35
N ARG A 48 14.63 12.06 10.15
CA ARG A 48 15.21 12.84 9.06
C ARG A 48 16.72 13.04 9.26
N PRO A 49 17.57 12.71 8.27
CA PRO A 49 19.00 13.03 8.30
C PRO A 49 19.29 14.54 8.13
N ASP A 50 20.34 15.05 8.77
CA ASP A 50 20.70 16.49 8.78
C ASP A 50 20.96 17.09 7.39
N ASN A 51 21.57 16.33 6.48
CA ASN A 51 21.94 16.78 5.13
C ASN A 51 21.13 16.06 4.04
N GLU A 52 19.87 15.75 4.34
CA GLU A 52 18.99 15.04 3.42
C GLU A 52 18.66 15.89 2.17
N ASN A 53 18.83 15.29 0.99
CA ASN A 53 18.33 15.85 -0.26
C ASN A 53 16.94 15.29 -0.63
N VAL A 54 16.26 15.94 -1.58
CA VAL A 54 14.87 15.60 -1.95
C VAL A 54 14.73 14.13 -2.41
N VAL A 55 15.70 13.59 -3.15
CA VAL A 55 15.67 12.19 -3.61
C VAL A 55 15.84 11.21 -2.43
N GLN A 56 16.69 11.54 -1.46
CA GLN A 56 16.85 10.77 -0.23
C GLN A 56 15.56 10.81 0.60
N ALA A 57 14.91 11.96 0.70
CA ALA A 57 13.62 12.09 1.39
C ALA A 57 12.52 11.25 0.73
N ILE A 58 12.39 11.27 -0.61
CA ILE A 58 11.41 10.42 -1.31
C ILE A 58 11.65 8.94 -0.98
N LYS A 59 12.93 8.50 -0.96
CA LYS A 59 13.27 7.11 -0.61
C LYS A 59 12.95 6.77 0.84
N ARG A 60 13.26 7.66 1.79
CA ARG A 60 12.94 7.51 3.21
C ARG A 60 11.44 7.45 3.44
N LEU A 61 10.70 8.44 2.93
CA LEU A 61 9.24 8.50 3.09
C LEU A 61 8.55 7.31 2.43
N SER A 62 9.06 6.81 1.31
CA SER A 62 8.55 5.59 0.67
C SER A 62 8.78 4.30 1.48
N ARG A 63 9.70 4.30 2.45
CA ARG A 63 9.89 3.22 3.44
C ARG A 63 8.99 3.41 4.66
N ILE A 64 8.93 4.64 5.17
CA ILE A 64 8.06 5.02 6.30
C ILE A 64 6.60 4.71 5.98
N TYR A 65 6.14 5.08 4.78
CA TYR A 65 4.76 4.94 4.34
C TYR A 65 4.60 3.85 3.27
N HIS A 66 5.12 2.64 3.53
CA HIS A 66 5.10 1.55 2.55
C HIS A 66 3.69 1.07 2.14
N MET A 67 2.68 1.35 2.97
CA MET A 67 1.26 1.08 2.76
C MET A 67 0.55 2.11 1.85
N VAL A 68 1.16 3.27 1.60
CA VAL A 68 0.59 4.27 0.68
C VAL A 68 0.93 3.89 -0.75
N ASP A 69 -0.10 3.80 -1.61
CA ASP A 69 0.10 3.54 -3.03
C ASP A 69 0.91 4.67 -3.69
N ARG A 70 2.12 4.32 -4.14
CA ARG A 70 3.06 5.24 -4.76
C ARG A 70 2.54 5.85 -6.05
N THR A 71 1.66 5.17 -6.78
CA THR A 71 1.09 5.70 -8.03
C THR A 71 0.29 6.97 -7.78
N THR A 72 -0.35 7.06 -6.61
CA THR A 72 -1.14 8.24 -6.18
C THR A 72 -0.28 9.44 -5.79
N LEU A 73 1.04 9.26 -5.66
CA LEU A 73 2.00 10.29 -5.25
C LEU A 73 2.83 10.83 -6.42
N LEU A 74 2.83 10.17 -7.58
CA LEU A 74 3.76 10.46 -8.68
C LEU A 74 3.59 11.88 -9.24
N ASN A 75 2.35 12.36 -9.35
CA ASN A 75 2.08 13.67 -9.93
C ASN A 75 2.57 14.80 -9.00
N GLU A 76 2.26 14.70 -7.71
CA GLU A 76 2.61 15.70 -6.70
C GLU A 76 4.11 15.71 -6.41
N THR A 77 4.72 14.52 -6.27
CA THR A 77 6.17 14.40 -6.09
C THR A 77 6.93 14.96 -7.30
N SER A 78 6.44 14.74 -8.52
CA SER A 78 7.03 15.31 -9.74
C SER A 78 6.90 16.83 -9.80
N SER A 79 5.76 17.38 -9.37
CA SER A 79 5.55 18.82 -9.26
C SER A 79 6.52 19.47 -8.27
N LEU A 80 6.67 18.88 -7.08
CA LEU A 80 7.60 19.36 -6.05
C LEU A 80 9.07 19.31 -6.51
N MET A 81 9.47 18.24 -7.18
CA MET A 81 10.80 18.13 -7.80
C MET A 81 11.02 19.17 -8.89
N SER A 82 10.02 19.42 -9.74
CA SER A 82 10.10 20.45 -10.79
C SER A 82 10.26 21.85 -10.18
N GLN A 83 9.52 22.17 -9.13
CA GLN A 83 9.66 23.45 -8.42
C GLN A 83 11.04 23.59 -7.77
N HIS A 84 11.56 22.53 -7.14
CA HIS A 84 12.93 22.52 -6.60
C HIS A 84 13.97 22.87 -7.67
N LEU A 85 13.87 22.22 -8.83
CA LEU A 85 14.86 22.35 -9.91
C LEU A 85 14.71 23.65 -10.71
N MET A 86 13.48 24.06 -11.02
CA MET A 86 13.21 25.21 -11.90
C MET A 86 13.13 26.53 -11.15
N GLN A 87 12.61 26.52 -9.92
CA GLN A 87 12.41 27.73 -9.12
C GLN A 87 13.46 27.89 -8.02
N GLY A 88 14.37 26.92 -7.86
CA GLY A 88 15.43 26.96 -6.87
C GLY A 88 14.93 26.91 -5.43
N ARG A 89 13.74 26.33 -5.20
CA ARG A 89 13.19 26.16 -3.85
C ARG A 89 14.17 25.38 -2.96
N ALA A 90 14.28 25.75 -1.69
CA ALA A 90 15.21 25.09 -0.80
C ALA A 90 14.83 23.61 -0.62
N ALA A 91 15.81 22.72 -0.59
CA ALA A 91 15.56 21.29 -0.39
C ALA A 91 14.78 21.03 0.91
N VAL A 92 15.04 21.83 1.96
CA VAL A 92 14.36 21.68 3.25
C VAL A 92 12.85 21.87 3.11
N GLU A 93 12.41 22.96 2.47
CA GLU A 93 11.00 23.27 2.25
C GLU A 93 10.30 22.20 1.40
N VAL A 94 10.98 21.69 0.38
CA VAL A 94 10.45 20.65 -0.50
C VAL A 94 10.29 19.32 0.25
N ILE A 95 11.20 19.02 1.17
CA ILE A 95 11.12 17.83 2.03
C ILE A 95 9.96 17.96 3.01
N ASP A 96 9.73 19.14 3.58
CA ASP A 96 8.60 19.39 4.48
C ASP A 96 7.26 19.20 3.73
N ASP A 97 7.16 19.69 2.49
CA ASP A 97 5.99 19.47 1.63
C ASP A 97 5.78 17.99 1.32
N LEU A 98 6.86 17.23 1.07
CA LEU A 98 6.78 15.79 0.86
C LEU A 98 6.30 15.06 2.12
N GLU A 99 6.81 15.42 3.30
CA GLU A 99 6.36 14.83 4.58
C GLU A 99 4.86 15.06 4.79
N ALA A 100 4.37 16.28 4.55
CA ALA A 100 2.95 16.62 4.64
C ALA A 100 2.09 15.85 3.62
N LEU A 101 2.58 15.70 2.38
CA LEU A 101 1.91 14.94 1.32
C LEU A 101 1.72 13.48 1.73
N PHE A 102 2.80 12.80 2.13
CA PHE A 102 2.76 11.40 2.54
C PHE A 102 1.84 11.17 3.75
N HIS A 103 1.94 12.04 4.77
CA HIS A 103 1.06 11.99 5.94
C HIS A 103 -0.43 12.16 5.55
N THR A 104 -0.73 13.10 4.65
CA THR A 104 -2.10 13.33 4.17
C THR A 104 -2.66 12.12 3.43
N ARG A 105 -1.86 11.48 2.58
CA ARG A 105 -2.28 10.26 1.87
C ARG A 105 -2.51 9.09 2.81
N TYR A 106 -1.66 8.93 3.82
CA TYR A 106 -1.87 7.92 4.86
C TYR A 106 -3.16 8.15 5.64
N ARG A 107 -3.45 9.39 6.05
CA ARG A 107 -4.71 9.72 6.73
C ARG A 107 -5.93 9.43 5.86
N ALA A 108 -5.87 9.81 4.58
CA ALA A 108 -6.95 9.53 3.65
C ALA A 108 -7.17 8.02 3.46
N LEU A 109 -6.11 7.21 3.50
CA LEU A 109 -6.18 5.75 3.46
C LEU A 109 -6.91 5.21 4.71
N ILE A 110 -6.53 5.67 5.91
CA ILE A 110 -7.20 5.29 7.16
C ILE A 110 -8.68 5.68 7.16
N ASP A 111 -9.01 6.90 6.73
CA ASP A 111 -10.37 7.41 6.73
C ASP A 111 -11.27 6.65 5.75
N GLN A 112 -10.72 6.17 4.62
CA GLN A 112 -11.46 5.32 3.67
C GLN A 112 -11.80 3.95 4.27
N THR A 113 -10.85 3.30 4.95
CA THR A 113 -11.08 1.99 5.58
C THR A 113 -12.06 2.06 6.76
N LYS A 114 -12.17 3.20 7.45
CA LYS A 114 -13.16 3.41 8.52
C LYS A 114 -14.59 3.71 8.01
N GLY A 115 -14.75 4.04 6.73
CA GLY A 115 -16.05 4.38 6.13
C GLY A 115 -16.78 3.20 5.49
N GLU A 116 -16.19 2.00 5.53
CA GLU A 116 -16.76 0.77 4.98
C GLU A 116 -17.37 -0.16 6.06
N ASP A 117 -17.37 0.27 7.32
CA ASP A 117 -18.15 -0.31 8.45
C ASP A 117 -19.53 0.36 8.61
#